data_AF-A0A848TBX3-F1
#
_entry.id   AF-A0A848TBX3-F1
#
_cell.length_a   1.000
_cell.length_b   1.000
_cell.length_c   1.000
_cell.angle_alpha   90.00
_cell.angle_beta   90.00
_cell.angle_gamma   90.00
#
_symmetry.space_group_name_H-M   'P 1'
#
loop_
_entity.id
_entity.type
_entity.pdbx_description
1 polymer ?
#
loop_
_entity_poly.entity_id
_entity_poly.type
_entity_poly.pdbx_seq_one_letter_code
_entity_poly.pdbx_strand_id
1 'polypeptide(L)'
;MPDPKSIDLDRHPPDARALDRIGIENAVRFCVLPLRSAGAITPVASPSLGRFRTAQRVLEAKLGPVACCLADRQKIEDQITRLRAPTLAVRATTRTAPVESCRNWSGARAATAAACLSVLLLLWAILWPVGL
;
A
#
# COMPACT_ATOMS: atom_id res chain seq x y z
N MET A 1 12.89 26.40 -7.94
CA MET A 1 12.66 24.94 -7.88
C MET A 1 11.79 24.70 -6.67
N PRO A 2 10.54 24.25 -6.82
CA PRO A 2 9.63 24.14 -5.67
C PRO A 2 10.22 23.17 -4.64
N ASP A 3 10.18 23.55 -3.37
CA ASP A 3 10.68 22.74 -2.27
C ASP A 3 9.95 21.40 -2.21
N PRO A 4 10.66 20.29 -1.92
CA PRO A 4 10.06 18.98 -1.93
C PRO A 4 9.08 18.85 -0.76
N LYS A 5 7.78 18.92 -1.07
CA LYS A 5 6.70 18.83 -0.09
C LYS A 5 6.50 17.37 0.33
N SER A 6 6.51 17.12 1.63
CA SER A 6 6.08 15.82 2.20
C SER A 6 4.60 15.59 1.87
N ILE A 7 4.26 14.42 1.32
CA ILE A 7 2.89 14.09 0.91
C ILE A 7 2.40 12.80 1.55
N ASP A 8 1.13 12.81 1.95
CA ASP A 8 0.44 11.62 2.44
C ASP A 8 -0.18 10.84 1.27
N LEU A 9 0.36 9.66 1.01
CA LEU A 9 -0.06 8.79 -0.09
C LEU A 9 -1.45 8.18 0.11
N ASP A 10 -1.97 8.15 1.34
CA ASP A 10 -3.32 7.64 1.60
C ASP A 10 -4.40 8.66 1.23
N ARG A 11 -4.08 9.95 1.31
CA ARG A 11 -4.96 11.06 0.91
C ARG A 11 -4.82 11.43 -0.57
N HIS A 12 -3.66 11.18 -1.15
CA HIS A 12 -3.37 11.43 -2.56
C HIS A 12 -3.03 10.11 -3.23
N PRO A 13 -4.06 9.34 -3.65
CA PRO A 13 -3.82 8.03 -4.20
C PRO A 13 -3.04 8.13 -5.53
N PRO A 14 -2.16 7.15 -5.78
CA PRO A 14 -1.45 7.02 -7.05
C PRO A 14 -2.38 6.90 -8.25
N ASP A 15 -1.94 7.46 -9.38
CA ASP A 15 -2.66 7.38 -10.65
C ASP A 15 -2.21 6.14 -11.43
N ALA A 16 -3.09 5.14 -11.53
CA ALA A 16 -2.82 3.90 -12.23
C ALA A 16 -2.49 4.12 -13.73
N ARG A 17 -3.12 5.10 -14.39
CA ARG A 17 -2.85 5.37 -15.82
C ARG A 17 -1.46 5.99 -16.00
N ALA A 18 -1.06 6.87 -15.07
CA ALA A 18 0.27 7.44 -15.08
C ALA A 18 1.33 6.37 -14.75
N LEU A 19 1.02 5.44 -13.85
CA LEU A 19 1.85 4.28 -13.55
C LEU A 19 2.03 3.38 -14.78
N ASP A 20 0.96 3.10 -15.52
CA ASP A 20 1.00 2.30 -16.75
C ASP A 20 1.85 2.97 -17.83
N ARG A 21 1.78 4.30 -17.96
CA ARG A 21 2.60 5.07 -18.92
C ARG A 21 4.10 4.97 -18.61
N ILE A 22 4.49 5.01 -17.34
CA ILE A 22 5.91 4.86 -16.97
C ILE A 22 6.36 3.40 -16.98
N GLY A 23 5.45 2.46 -16.72
CA GLY A 23 5.70 1.04 -16.54
C GLY A 23 6.05 0.70 -15.10
N ILE A 24 5.49 -0.41 -14.61
CA ILE A 24 5.69 -0.91 -13.24
C ILE A 24 7.17 -1.22 -12.95
N GLU A 25 7.91 -1.71 -13.95
CA GLU A 25 9.35 -1.95 -13.84
C GLU A 25 10.14 -0.69 -13.45
N ASN A 26 9.81 0.45 -14.05
CA ASN A 26 10.47 1.72 -13.78
C ASN A 26 10.03 2.29 -12.43
N ALA A 27 8.75 2.15 -12.08
CA ALA A 27 8.24 2.54 -10.77
C ALA A 27 8.96 1.82 -9.63
N VAL A 28 9.20 0.52 -9.77
CA VAL A 28 9.93 -0.30 -8.78
C VAL A 28 11.42 0.02 -8.80
N ARG A 29 12.05 0.06 -9.98
CA ARG A 29 13.49 0.31 -10.12
C ARG A 29 13.91 1.64 -9.52
N PHE A 30 13.14 2.69 -9.78
CA PHE A 30 13.43 4.03 -9.30
C PHE A 30 12.78 4.32 -7.93
N CYS A 31 11.93 3.44 -7.43
CA CYS A 31 11.13 3.64 -6.21
C CYS A 31 10.35 4.95 -6.28
N VAL A 32 9.56 5.09 -7.34
CA VAL A 32 8.77 6.29 -7.64
C VAL A 32 7.32 5.95 -7.95
N LEU A 33 6.41 6.84 -7.59
CA LEU A 33 4.98 6.63 -7.78
C LEU A 33 4.31 7.89 -8.33
N PRO A 34 3.78 7.87 -9.56
CA PRO A 34 3.07 9.02 -10.09
C PRO A 34 1.72 9.18 -9.39
N LEU A 35 1.45 10.39 -8.93
CA LEU A 35 0.19 10.81 -8.36
C LEU A 35 -0.69 11.42 -9.46
N ARG A 36 -1.96 11.65 -9.13
CA ARG A 36 -2.89 12.32 -10.05
C ARG A 36 -2.34 13.68 -10.47
N SER A 37 -2.30 13.92 -11.77
CA SER A 37 -1.80 15.17 -12.33
C SER A 37 -2.60 16.37 -11.81
N ALA A 38 -1.89 17.46 -11.48
CA ALA A 38 -2.45 18.72 -11.04
C ALA A 38 -2.26 19.77 -12.15
N GLY A 39 -3.01 19.60 -13.25
CA GLY A 39 -2.91 20.45 -14.43
C GLY A 39 -1.78 20.02 -15.36
N ALA A 40 -0.77 20.88 -15.55
CA ALA A 40 0.36 20.62 -16.47
C ALA A 40 1.51 19.83 -15.83
N ILE A 41 1.46 19.60 -14.52
CA ILE A 41 2.55 18.97 -13.76
C ILE A 41 2.03 17.69 -13.11
N THR A 42 2.78 16.60 -13.28
CA THR A 42 2.51 15.32 -12.63
C THR A 42 3.35 15.20 -11.35
N PRO A 43 2.73 15.24 -10.15
CA PRO A 43 3.46 15.00 -8.92
C PRO A 43 3.90 13.54 -8.85
N VAL A 44 5.13 13.31 -8.39
CA VAL A 44 5.72 11.98 -8.26
C VAL A 44 6.26 11.81 -6.86
N ALA A 45 5.75 10.82 -6.15
CA ALA A 45 6.25 10.45 -4.84
C ALA A 45 7.61 9.74 -4.96
N SER A 46 8.57 10.16 -4.15
CA SER A 46 9.93 9.59 -4.10
C SER A 46 10.46 9.66 -2.66
N PRO A 47 11.31 8.71 -2.22
CA PRO A 47 11.89 8.76 -0.88
C PRO A 47 12.96 9.83 -0.71
N SER A 48 13.57 10.32 -1.80
CA SER A 48 14.54 11.40 -1.73
C SER A 48 14.66 12.15 -3.05
N LEU A 49 15.01 13.43 -2.97
CA LEU A 49 15.23 14.26 -4.14
C LEU A 49 16.36 13.73 -5.03
N GLY A 50 17.40 13.13 -4.43
CA GLY A 50 18.52 12.53 -5.16
C GLY A 50 18.07 11.39 -6.06
N ARG A 51 17.20 10.49 -5.57
CA ARG A 51 16.64 9.40 -6.39
C ARG A 51 15.71 9.92 -7.48
N PHE A 52 14.85 10.89 -7.13
CA PHE A 52 13.97 11.53 -8.10
C PHE A 52 14.77 12.15 -9.26
N ARG A 53 15.85 12.88 -8.97
CA ARG A 53 16.69 13.51 -10.01
C ARG A 53 17.28 12.50 -10.99
N THR A 54 17.67 11.31 -10.53
CA THR A 54 18.15 10.23 -11.41
C THR A 54 17.06 9.70 -12.34
N ALA A 55 15.81 9.66 -11.87
CA ALA A 55 14.66 9.18 -12.64
C ALA A 55 13.96 10.29 -13.45
N GLN A 56 14.24 11.56 -13.15
CA GLN A 56 13.49 12.72 -13.65
C GLN A 56 13.39 12.73 -15.17
N ARG A 57 14.50 12.57 -15.90
CA ARG A 57 14.47 12.57 -17.37
C ARG A 57 13.57 11.48 -17.95
N VAL A 58 13.60 10.27 -17.36
CA VAL A 58 12.80 9.13 -17.82
C VAL A 58 11.32 9.36 -17.55
N LEU A 59 11.00 9.95 -16.40
CA LEU A 59 9.63 10.30 -16.03
C LEU A 59 9.09 11.43 -16.91
N GLU A 60 9.88 12.48 -17.15
CA GLU A 60 9.49 13.63 -17.97
C GLU A 60 9.20 13.23 -19.42
N ALA A 61 10.02 12.33 -19.99
CA ALA A 61 9.80 11.82 -21.33
C ALA A 61 8.46 11.09 -21.51
N LYS A 62 7.89 10.53 -20.43
CA LYS A 62 6.66 9.71 -20.50
C LYS A 62 5.41 10.43 -19.97
N LEU A 63 5.58 11.27 -18.95
CA LEU A 63 4.50 11.95 -18.21
C LEU A 63 4.42 13.46 -18.47
N GLY A 64 5.42 14.05 -19.12
CA GLY A 64 5.55 15.50 -19.21
C GLY A 64 6.16 16.09 -17.93
N PRO A 65 5.97 17.38 -17.64
CA PRO A 65 6.58 18.04 -16.47
C PRO A 65 6.25 17.30 -15.17
N VAL A 66 7.27 16.97 -14.37
CA VAL A 66 7.08 16.28 -13.07
C VAL A 66 7.58 17.11 -11.89
N ALA A 67 6.94 16.93 -10.74
CA ALA A 67 7.35 17.53 -9.48
C ALA A 67 7.60 16.44 -8.42
N CYS A 68 8.67 16.57 -7.64
CA CYS A 68 8.99 15.64 -6.57
C CYS A 68 8.13 15.92 -5.33
N CYS A 69 7.46 14.88 -4.83
CA CYS A 69 6.84 14.87 -3.50
C CYS A 69 7.58 13.85 -2.64
N LEU A 70 7.97 14.22 -1.42
CA LEU A 70 8.67 13.29 -0.54
C LEU A 70 7.65 12.40 0.17
N ALA A 71 7.89 11.10 0.17
CA ALA A 71 7.11 10.14 0.92
C ALA A 71 8.02 9.02 1.43
N ASP A 72 7.63 8.40 2.54
CA ASP A 72 8.38 7.29 3.11
C ASP A 72 8.53 6.14 2.12
N ARG A 73 9.74 5.59 2.06
CA ARG A 73 10.06 4.48 1.14
C ARG A 73 9.11 3.31 1.34
N GLN A 74 8.87 2.94 2.59
CA GLN A 74 8.00 1.83 2.95
C GLN A 74 6.56 2.06 2.49
N LYS A 75 6.06 3.30 2.63
CA LYS A 75 4.73 3.67 2.13
C LYS A 75 4.63 3.59 0.59
N ILE A 76 5.71 3.96 -0.12
CA ILE A 76 5.75 3.85 -1.59
C ILE A 76 5.71 2.38 -2.01
N GLU A 77 6.54 1.52 -1.41
CA GLU A 77 6.59 0.08 -1.72
C GLU A 77 5.27 -0.62 -1.38
N ASP A 78 4.62 -0.26 -0.26
CA ASP A 78 3.30 -0.74 0.12
C ASP A 78 2.23 -0.35 -0.92
N GLN A 79 2.26 0.89 -1.40
CA GLN A 79 1.33 1.37 -2.43
C GLN A 79 1.58 0.71 -3.78
N ILE A 80 2.84 0.49 -4.19
CA ILE A 80 3.16 -0.30 -5.40
C ILE A 80 2.58 -1.71 -5.27
N THR A 81 2.74 -2.34 -4.11
CA THR A 81 2.21 -3.69 -3.84
C THR A 81 0.67 -3.69 -3.89
N ARG A 82 0.02 -2.66 -3.33
CA ARG A 82 -1.43 -2.47 -3.41
C ARG A 82 -1.92 -2.24 -4.84
N LEU A 83 -1.15 -1.55 -5.69
CA LEU A 83 -1.45 -1.33 -7.11
C LEU A 83 -1.20 -2.55 -8.00
N ARG A 84 -0.38 -3.51 -7.56
CA ARG A 84 -0.29 -4.83 -8.22
C ARG A 84 -1.47 -5.74 -7.89
N ALA A 85 -2.12 -5.54 -6.75
CA ALA A 85 -3.31 -6.30 -6.37
C ALA A 85 -4.46 -6.19 -7.41
N PRO A 86 -4.79 -5.05 -8.02
CA PRO A 86 -5.80 -4.98 -9.07
C PRO A 86 -5.41 -5.68 -10.38
N THR A 87 -4.12 -5.87 -10.70
CA THR A 87 -3.75 -6.69 -11.88
C THR A 87 -4.10 -8.18 -11.67
N LEU A 88 -4.21 -8.63 -10.42
CA LEU A 88 -4.79 -9.94 -10.06
C LEU A 88 -6.31 -9.86 -9.81
N ALA A 89 -6.83 -8.73 -9.31
CA ALA A 89 -8.26 -8.55 -9.02
C ALA A 89 -9.11 -8.30 -10.28
N VAL A 90 -8.55 -7.76 -11.37
CA VAL A 90 -9.24 -7.65 -12.67
C VAL A 90 -9.43 -9.03 -13.32
N ARG A 91 -8.57 -10.02 -13.02
CA ARG A 91 -8.85 -11.43 -13.37
C ARG A 91 -9.82 -12.11 -12.38
N ALA A 92 -9.86 -11.67 -11.12
CA ALA A 92 -10.77 -12.19 -10.11
C ALA A 92 -12.20 -11.58 -10.17
N THR A 93 -12.40 -10.43 -10.83
CA THR A 93 -13.72 -9.75 -10.88
C THR A 93 -14.75 -10.46 -11.74
N THR A 94 -14.38 -11.51 -12.48
CA THR A 94 -15.35 -12.39 -13.18
C THR A 94 -15.88 -13.53 -12.31
N ARG A 95 -15.32 -13.74 -11.12
CA ARG A 95 -15.83 -14.67 -10.11
C ARG A 95 -15.30 -14.21 -8.76
N THR A 96 -16.13 -13.54 -7.98
CA THR A 96 -16.53 -13.98 -6.63
C THR A 96 -17.09 -12.77 -5.86
N ALA A 97 -18.23 -13.00 -5.22
CA ALA A 97 -19.10 -12.06 -4.53
C ALA A 97 -18.41 -11.30 -3.36
N PRO A 98 -19.00 -10.20 -2.86
CA PRO A 98 -18.34 -9.22 -1.96
C PRO A 98 -18.16 -9.71 -0.50
N VAL A 99 -17.92 -11.01 -0.28
CA VAL A 99 -17.86 -11.63 1.06
C VAL A 99 -16.45 -12.05 1.50
N GLU A 100 -15.43 -12.00 0.64
CA GLU A 100 -14.08 -12.49 0.99
C GLU A 100 -12.99 -11.41 1.05
N SER A 101 -13.29 -10.23 1.59
CA SER A 101 -12.20 -9.40 2.10
C SER A 101 -11.89 -9.77 3.54
N CYS A 102 -11.02 -10.77 3.72
CA CYS A 102 -10.29 -11.00 4.97
C CYS A 102 -9.30 -9.86 5.30
N ARG A 103 -9.52 -8.62 4.81
CA ARG A 103 -8.88 -7.39 5.28
C ARG A 103 -9.45 -6.88 6.60
N ASN A 104 -10.43 -7.58 7.19
CA ASN A 104 -10.95 -7.31 8.53
C ASN A 104 -10.70 -8.47 9.50
N TRP A 105 -9.59 -9.21 9.37
CA TRP A 105 -9.14 -10.09 10.46
C TRP A 105 -8.49 -9.26 11.59
N SER A 106 -9.33 -8.36 12.10
CA SER A 106 -9.28 -7.68 13.37
C SER A 106 -8.58 -8.52 14.44
N GLY A 107 -7.52 -7.98 15.03
CA GLY A 107 -6.91 -8.50 16.24
C GLY A 107 -7.92 -8.73 17.38
N ALA A 108 -9.14 -8.19 17.28
CA ALA A 108 -10.26 -8.50 18.15
C ALA A 108 -10.69 -9.98 18.13
N ARG A 109 -10.78 -10.65 16.96
CA ARG A 109 -11.19 -12.08 16.91
C ARG A 109 -10.10 -13.02 17.44
N ALA A 110 -8.83 -12.68 17.17
CA ALA A 110 -7.69 -13.40 17.74
C ALA A 110 -7.61 -13.21 19.26
N ALA A 111 -7.88 -12.00 19.76
CA ALA A 111 -7.94 -11.72 21.19
C ALA A 111 -9.11 -12.43 21.89
N THR A 112 -10.30 -12.49 21.29
CA THR A 112 -11.43 -13.24 21.87
C THR A 112 -11.20 -14.74 21.88
N ALA A 113 -10.58 -15.30 20.82
CA ALA A 113 -10.24 -16.73 20.79
C ALA A 113 -9.20 -17.09 21.86
N ALA A 114 -8.17 -16.25 22.03
CA ALA A 114 -7.18 -16.42 23.09
C ALA A 114 -7.81 -16.32 24.49
N ALA A 115 -8.74 -15.37 24.70
CA ALA A 115 -9.46 -15.22 25.97
C ALA A 115 -10.33 -16.45 26.29
N CYS A 116 -11.11 -16.96 25.33
CA CYS A 116 -11.93 -18.17 25.54
C CYS A 116 -11.07 -19.39 25.88
N LEU A 117 -9.94 -19.58 25.19
CA LEU A 117 -9.04 -20.70 25.45
C LEU A 117 -8.42 -20.62 26.86
N SER A 118 -8.10 -19.41 27.32
CA SER A 118 -7.59 -19.15 28.67
C SER A 118 -8.62 -19.50 29.76
N VAL A 119 -9.89 -19.14 29.56
CA VAL A 119 -10.97 -19.47 30.49
C VAL A 119 -11.21 -20.98 30.56
N LEU A 120 -11.16 -21.67 29.41
CA LEU A 120 -11.34 -23.12 29.36
C LEU A 120 -10.25 -23.86 30.14
N LEU A 121 -8.98 -23.43 30.00
CA LEU A 121 -7.84 -23.97 30.74
C LEU A 121 -7.97 -23.74 32.25
N LEU A 122 -8.42 -22.56 32.67
CA LEU A 122 -8.65 -22.25 34.09
C LEU A 122 -9.75 -23.12 34.69
N LEU A 123 -10.86 -23.32 33.96
CA LEU A 123 -11.93 -24.22 34.40
C LEU A 123 -11.41 -25.65 34.52
N TRP A 124 -10.66 -26.14 33.54
CA TRP A 124 -10.05 -27.47 33.59
C TRP A 124 -9.14 -27.66 34.81
N ALA A 125 -8.30 -26.66 35.12
CA ALA A 125 -7.42 -26.70 36.29
C ALA A 125 -8.19 -26.70 37.62
N ILE A 126 -9.36 -26.05 37.69
CA ILE A 126 -10.20 -25.98 38.89
C ILE A 126 -11.07 -27.24 39.06
N LEU A 127 -11.48 -27.88 37.95
CA LEU A 127 -12.21 -29.14 37.99
C LEU A 127 -11.31 -30.36 38.24
N TRP A 128 -10.00 -30.25 37.97
CA TRP A 128 -9.02 -31.31 38.25
C TRP A 128 -8.92 -31.72 39.75
N PRO A 129 -8.92 -30.80 40.74
CA PRO A 129 -8.83 -31.17 42.15
C PRO A 129 -10.15 -31.64 42.79
N VAL A 130 -11.29 -31.66 42.07
CA VAL A 130 -12.59 -32.09 42.63
C VAL A 130 -12.89 -33.57 42.36
N GLY A 131 -12.04 -34.24 41.57
CA GLY A 131 -12.20 -35.65 41.19
C GLY A 131 -11.26 -36.64 41.90
N LEU A 132 -10.68 -36.28 43.05
CA LEU A 132 -9.80 -37.13 43.87
C LEU A 132 -10.20 -37.04 45.34
#